data_AF-A0AAU9AI88-F1
#
_entry.id   AF-A0AAU9AI88-F1
#
_cell.length_a   1.000
_cell.length_b   1.000
_cell.length_c   1.000
_cell.angle_alpha   90.00
_cell.angle_beta   90.00
_cell.angle_gamma   90.00
#
_symmetry.space_group_name_H-M   'P 1'
#
loop_
_entity.id
_entity.type
_entity.pdbx_description
1 polymer ?
#
loop_
_entity_poly.entity_id
_entity_poly.type
_entity_poly.pdbx_seq_one_letter_code
_entity_poly.pdbx_strand_id
1 'polypeptide(L)'
;MTRARLTELKHALEREGWRVEGEFGAHEPFHVERERIVWRLSRGDSRERLDFFLFAPLGGPTERLADLAYADAQTSGRRLYFNKIVSAQWRENLPAFVSAVGSL
;
A
#
# COMPACT_ATOMS: atom_id res chain seq x y z
N MET A 1 4.92 -12.40 -6.25
CA MET A 1 5.52 -11.07 -6.49
C MET A 1 4.90 -9.99 -5.63
N THR A 2 3.57 -9.84 -5.60
CA THR A 2 2.92 -8.67 -4.99
C THR A 2 3.02 -8.58 -3.47
N ARG A 3 3.03 -9.72 -2.75
CA ARG A 3 3.27 -9.73 -1.30
C ARG A 3 4.64 -9.15 -0.93
N ALA A 4 5.68 -9.41 -1.73
CA ALA A 4 7.01 -8.84 -1.49
C ALA A 4 7.01 -7.31 -1.57
N ARG A 5 6.21 -6.71 -2.46
CA ARG A 5 6.07 -5.25 -2.56
C ARG A 5 5.27 -4.62 -1.45
N LEU A 6 4.20 -5.28 -1.02
CA LEU A 6 3.48 -4.86 0.18
C LEU A 6 4.44 -4.91 1.37
N THR A 7 5.26 -5.95 1.49
CA THR A 7 6.32 -6.02 2.50
C THR A 7 7.36 -4.91 2.35
N GLU A 8 7.85 -4.62 1.14
CA GLU A 8 8.78 -3.51 0.89
C GLU A 8 8.19 -2.14 1.24
N LEU A 9 6.95 -1.86 0.79
CA LEU A 9 6.25 -0.62 1.12
C LEU A 9 6.03 -0.50 2.63
N LYS A 10 5.58 -1.57 3.27
CA LYS A 10 5.42 -1.62 4.73
C LYS A 10 6.74 -1.29 5.43
N HIS A 11 7.83 -1.94 5.04
CA HIS A 11 9.14 -1.67 5.62
C HIS A 11 9.64 -0.25 5.33
N ALA A 12 9.39 0.30 4.15
CA ALA A 12 9.76 1.67 3.82
C ALA A 12 9.01 2.69 4.69
N LEU A 13 7.70 2.48 4.89
CA LEU A 13 6.89 3.29 5.81
C LEU A 13 7.39 3.16 7.27
N GLU A 14 7.67 1.93 7.71
CA GLU A 14 8.19 1.67 9.06
C GLU A 14 9.55 2.32 9.32
N ARG A 15 10.43 2.38 8.31
CA ARG A 15 11.71 3.11 8.41
C ARG A 15 11.54 4.61 8.59
N GLU A 16 10.48 5.20 8.02
CA GLU A 16 10.11 6.60 8.22
C GLU A 16 9.32 6.84 9.53
N GLY A 17 9.23 5.82 10.39
CA GLY A 17 8.58 5.90 11.70
C GLY A 17 7.07 5.66 11.67
N TRP A 18 6.49 5.26 10.54
CA TRP A 18 5.07 4.92 10.48
C TRP A 18 4.80 3.53 11.04
N ARG A 19 3.87 3.43 11.97
CA ARG A 19 3.27 2.16 12.38
C ARG A 19 2.14 1.81 11.41
N VAL A 20 2.21 0.61 10.84
CA VAL A 20 1.26 0.09 9.84
C VAL A 20 0.35 -0.94 10.49
N GLU A 21 -0.96 -0.71 10.46
CA GLU A 21 -1.97 -1.65 10.95
C GLU A 21 -2.97 -1.97 9.84
N GLY A 22 -3.33 -3.25 9.68
CA GLY A 22 -4.43 -3.64 8.81
C GLY A 22 -5.78 -3.19 9.37
N GLU A 23 -6.82 -3.16 8.54
CA GLU A 23 -8.19 -2.86 8.97
C GLU A 23 -8.70 -3.79 10.07
N PHE A 24 -8.30 -5.06 10.02
CA PHE A 24 -8.61 -6.10 11.00
C PHE A 24 -7.56 -6.22 12.12
N GLY A 25 -6.61 -5.28 12.19
CA GLY A 25 -5.57 -5.24 13.20
C GLY A 25 -4.18 -5.60 12.68
N ALA A 26 -3.20 -5.55 13.58
CA ALA A 26 -1.77 -5.65 13.25
C ALA A 26 -1.34 -7.04 12.70
N HIS A 27 -2.09 -8.09 12.99
CA HIS A 27 -1.76 -9.46 12.56
C HIS A 27 -2.20 -9.76 11.12
N GLU A 28 -3.06 -8.92 10.54
CA GLU A 28 -3.65 -9.15 9.22
C GLU A 28 -3.51 -7.93 8.28
N PRO A 29 -2.29 -7.39 8.09
CA PRO A 29 -2.10 -6.21 7.24
C PRO A 29 -2.41 -6.50 5.76
N PHE A 30 -2.41 -7.76 5.32
CA PHE A 30 -2.65 -8.09 3.91
C PHE A 30 -4.03 -8.73 3.66
N HIS A 31 -4.94 -8.61 4.62
CA HIS A 31 -6.31 -9.10 4.45
C HIS A 31 -7.01 -8.32 3.34
N VAL A 32 -7.59 -9.04 2.38
CA VAL A 32 -8.38 -8.46 1.30
C VAL A 32 -9.84 -8.59 1.69
N GLU A 33 -10.54 -7.46 1.80
CA GLU A 33 -11.98 -7.42 1.94
C GLU A 33 -12.56 -6.57 0.80
N ARG A 34 -13.58 -7.09 0.11
CA ARG A 34 -14.26 -6.38 -0.99
C ARG A 34 -13.27 -5.80 -2.02
N GLU A 35 -12.34 -6.65 -2.49
CA GLU A 35 -11.33 -6.29 -3.50
C GLU A 35 -10.34 -5.20 -3.06
N ARG A 36 -10.23 -4.98 -1.74
CA ARG A 36 -9.38 -3.94 -1.19
C ARG A 36 -8.61 -4.43 0.03
N ILE A 37 -7.40 -3.91 0.18
CA ILE A 37 -6.65 -3.95 1.45
C ILE A 37 -6.66 -2.53 2.01
N VAL A 38 -6.76 -2.40 3.32
CA VAL A 38 -6.74 -1.11 4.00
C VAL A 38 -5.64 -1.12 5.05
N TRP A 39 -4.72 -0.16 4.97
CA TRP A 39 -3.77 0.13 6.03
C TRP A 39 -4.11 1.44 6.72
N ARG A 40 -4.04 1.43 8.03
CA ARG A 40 -4.04 2.61 8.88
C ARG A 40 -2.61 2.88 9.31
N LEU A 41 -2.13 4.07 9.00
CA LEU A 41 -0.79 4.53 9.31
C LEU A 41 -0.86 5.51 10.49
N SER A 42 0.08 5.36 11.42
CA SER A 42 0.23 6.28 12.55
C SER A 42 1.69 6.63 12.80
N ARG A 43 1.98 7.91 13.04
CA ARG A 43 3.32 8.40 13.42
C ARG A 43 3.16 9.61 14.34
N GLY A 44 3.36 9.41 15.65
CA GLY A 44 2.98 10.42 16.65
C GLY A 44 1.50 10.77 16.55
N ASP A 45 1.19 12.05 16.37
CA ASP A 45 -0.17 12.56 16.15
C ASP A 45 -0.64 12.47 14.68
N SER A 46 0.28 12.24 13.74
CA SER A 46 -0.07 12.08 12.32
C SER A 46 -0.80 10.76 12.07
N ARG A 47 -1.82 10.82 11.20
CA ARG A 47 -2.64 9.68 10.77
C ARG A 47 -2.81 9.74 9.25
N GLU A 48 -2.74 8.59 8.60
CA GLU A 48 -2.99 8.43 7.16
C GLU A 48 -3.65 7.07 6.91
N ARG A 49 -4.39 6.95 5.81
CA ARG A 49 -5.00 5.70 5.36
C ARG A 49 -4.52 5.38 3.95
N LEU A 50 -4.02 4.15 3.76
CA LEU A 50 -3.69 3.62 2.44
C LEU A 50 -4.70 2.58 2.02
N ASP A 51 -5.20 2.74 0.81
CA ASP A 51 -6.21 1.88 0.21
C ASP A 51 -5.65 1.19 -1.02
N PHE A 52 -5.55 -0.13 -0.96
CA PHE A 52 -4.99 -0.92 -2.05
C PHE A 52 -6.11 -1.56 -2.85
N PHE A 53 -6.15 -1.31 -4.15
CA PHE A 53 -7.20 -1.82 -5.03
C PHE A 53 -6.71 -3.01 -5.84
N LEU A 54 -7.53 -4.06 -5.89
CA LEU A 54 -7.28 -5.25 -6.67
C LEU A 54 -8.24 -5.30 -7.86
N PHE A 55 -7.76 -5.70 -9.03
CA PHE A 55 -8.60 -5.88 -10.22
C PHE A 55 -8.27 -7.19 -10.92
N ALA A 56 -9.24 -8.09 -11.03
CA ALA A 56 -9.07 -9.29 -11.84
C ALA A 56 -8.87 -8.90 -13.32
N PRO A 57 -8.25 -9.78 -14.14
CA PRO A 57 -8.01 -9.53 -15.57
C PRO A 57 -9.25 -9.13 -16.40
N LEU A 58 -10.46 -9.39 -15.90
CA LEU A 58 -11.74 -9.07 -16.55
C LEU A 58 -12.64 -8.17 -15.68
N GLY A 59 -12.10 -7.49 -14.67
CA GLY A 59 -12.84 -6.57 -13.80
C GLY A 59 -13.83 -7.25 -12.84
N GLY A 60 -13.75 -8.56 -12.67
CA GLY A 60 -14.51 -9.30 -11.66
C GLY A 60 -13.86 -9.27 -10.27
N PRO A 61 -14.59 -9.71 -9.23
CA PRO A 61 -14.10 -9.77 -7.86
C PRO A 61 -12.87 -10.68 -7.73
N THR A 62 -11.89 -10.21 -6.96
CA THR A 62 -10.69 -10.98 -6.65
C THR A 62 -10.16 -10.69 -5.24
N GLU A 63 -9.64 -11.75 -4.63
CA GLU A 63 -8.91 -11.71 -3.37
C GLU A 63 -7.43 -12.03 -3.57
N ARG A 64 -7.01 -12.23 -4.83
CA ARG A 64 -5.65 -12.64 -5.15
C ARG A 64 -4.75 -11.42 -5.06
N LEU A 65 -3.83 -11.38 -4.09
CA LEU A 65 -2.82 -10.33 -4.00
C LEU A 65 -2.04 -10.09 -5.32
N ALA A 66 -1.97 -11.10 -6.20
CA ALA A 66 -1.37 -10.95 -7.54
C ALA A 66 -2.05 -9.86 -8.38
N ASP A 67 -3.32 -9.57 -8.11
CA ASP A 67 -4.18 -8.65 -8.86
C ASP A 67 -4.16 -7.21 -8.29
N LEU A 68 -3.29 -6.93 -7.32
CA LEU A 68 -3.13 -5.58 -6.75
C LEU A 68 -2.59 -4.61 -7.81
N ALA A 69 -3.34 -3.54 -8.05
CA ALA A 69 -3.02 -2.58 -9.11
C ALA A 69 -2.34 -1.31 -8.56
N TYR A 70 -2.90 -0.70 -7.52
CA TYR A 70 -2.33 0.50 -6.91
C TYR A 70 -2.74 0.67 -5.45
N ALA A 71 -1.98 1.49 -4.73
CA ALA A 71 -2.34 2.04 -3.42
C ALA A 71 -2.69 3.52 -3.56
N ASP A 72 -3.70 3.99 -2.84
CA ASP A 72 -4.13 5.39 -2.77
C ASP A 72 -4.00 5.90 -1.33
N ALA A 73 -3.22 6.97 -1.16
CA ALA A 73 -3.07 7.66 0.12
C ALA A 73 -4.21 8.66 0.28
N GLN A 74 -5.09 8.43 1.24
CA GLN A 74 -6.35 9.17 1.33
C GLN A 74 -6.17 10.65 1.67
N THR A 75 -5.19 11.00 2.52
CA THR A 75 -4.94 12.39 2.90
C THR A 75 -4.22 13.17 1.81
N SER A 76 -3.23 12.58 1.13
CA SER A 76 -2.47 13.25 0.07
C SER A 76 -3.03 13.09 -1.34
N GLY A 77 -3.98 12.16 -1.57
CA GLY A 77 -4.50 11.80 -2.89
C GLY A 77 -3.46 11.17 -3.83
N ARG A 78 -2.29 10.79 -3.30
CA ARG A 78 -1.20 10.22 -4.09
C ARG A 78 -1.42 8.74 -4.32
N ARG A 79 -1.03 8.29 -5.51
CA ARG A 79 -1.14 6.88 -5.91
C ARG A 79 0.21 6.24 -6.17
N LEU A 80 0.37 5.00 -5.70
CA LEU A 80 1.50 4.13 -5.99
C LEU A 80 1.04 2.94 -6.81
N TYR A 81 1.47 2.84 -8.07
CA TYR A 81 1.11 1.75 -8.97
C TYR A 81 2.04 0.55 -8.81
N PHE A 82 1.46 -0.64 -8.75
CA PHE A 82 2.14 -1.93 -8.63
C PHE A 82 2.38 -2.55 -10.04
N ASN A 83 3.04 -1.81 -10.94
CA ASN A 83 3.55 -2.28 -12.26
C ASN A 83 4.60 -3.42 -12.14
N LYS A 84 5.08 -4.13 -13.18
CA LYS A 84 6.00 -5.31 -13.06
C LYS A 84 7.33 -5.06 -12.27
N ILE A 85 7.84 -6.07 -11.52
CA ILE A 85 8.91 -5.96 -10.46
C ILE A 85 10.23 -5.43 -11.00
N VAL A 86 10.53 -5.69 -12.26
CA VAL A 86 11.83 -5.37 -12.85
C VAL A 86 11.93 -3.91 -13.31
N SER A 87 10.88 -3.10 -13.13
CA SER A 87 10.87 -1.72 -13.62
C SER A 87 11.70 -0.81 -12.71
N ALA A 88 12.61 -0.04 -13.31
CA ALA A 88 13.30 1.08 -12.63
C ALA A 88 12.31 2.01 -11.93
N GLN A 89 11.11 2.12 -12.50
CA GLN A 89 10.00 2.92 -12.01
C GLN A 89 9.53 2.55 -10.59
N TRP A 90 9.55 1.28 -10.16
CA TRP A 90 9.20 0.93 -8.77
C TRP A 90 10.20 1.50 -7.77
N ARG A 91 11.50 1.43 -8.10
CA ARG A 91 12.59 1.92 -7.25
C ARG A 91 12.57 3.45 -7.11
N GLU A 92 12.10 4.16 -8.14
CA GLU A 92 11.93 5.62 -8.09
C GLU A 92 10.64 6.03 -7.38
N ASN A 93 9.52 5.36 -7.67
CA ASN A 93 8.21 5.75 -7.16
C ASN A 93 8.03 5.43 -5.68
N LEU A 94 8.59 4.33 -5.17
CA LEU A 94 8.38 3.92 -3.78
C LEU A 94 8.93 4.95 -2.77
N PRO A 95 10.20 5.40 -2.86
CA PRO A 95 10.71 6.45 -1.96
C PRO A 95 9.93 7.77 -2.10
N ALA A 96 9.61 8.18 -3.34
CA ALA A 96 8.87 9.41 -3.60
C ALA A 96 7.44 9.38 -3.03
N PHE A 97 6.79 8.21 -3.05
CA PHE A 97 5.49 8.01 -2.43
C PHE A 97 5.58 8.06 -0.90
N VAL A 98 6.52 7.32 -0.31
CA VAL A 98 6.71 7.26 1.14
C VAL A 98 7.08 8.63 1.73
N SER A 99 7.97 9.37 1.08
CA SER A 99 8.33 10.74 1.48
C SER A 99 7.12 11.67 1.49
N ALA A 100 6.23 11.54 0.50
CA ALA A 100 5.04 12.40 0.44
C ALA A 100 3.96 12.02 1.46
N VAL A 101 3.81 10.73 1.77
CA VAL A 101 3.01 10.30 2.93
C VAL A 101 3.57 10.89 4.23
N GLY A 102 4.89 10.95 4.35
CA GLY A 102 5.60 11.53 5.49
C GLY A 102 5.62 13.07 5.57
N SER A 103 5.14 13.79 4.56
CA SER A 103 5.20 15.26 4.51
C SER A 103 3.89 15.94 4.95
N LEU A 104 2.92 15.16 5.44
CA LEU A 104 1.65 15.60 6.03
C LEU A 104 1.79 15.84 7.53
#